data_AF-A0A2D6AI50-F1
#
_entry.id   AF-A0A2D6AI50-F1
#
_cell.length_a   1.000
_cell.length_b   1.000
_cell.length_c   1.000
_cell.angle_alpha   90.00
_cell.angle_beta   90.00
_cell.angle_gamma   90.00
#
_symmetry.space_group_name_H-M   'P 1'
#
loop_
_entity.id
_entity.type
_entity.pdbx_description
1 polymer ?
#
loop_
_entity_poly.entity_id
_entity_poly.type
_entity_poly.pdbx_seq_one_letter_code
_entity_poly.pdbx_strand_id
1 'polypeptide(L)'
;MGYNRITTPRAFVDLISYNLAHGWSALANITALQDDDSTDVTFDTGSIIEMFDMKPSNHVVIDADNQQFYIQYDTEFSNDSLAESSFLAILNHNLHTADAVVTVSTDDASNFASPTIVSTTGSHTKVINAAADAVSTDIDPATNGWTLITWPTQESNNRYLRITFTSDTNATTNFAADIMIGSILFGEIVDWNHPPQQGITTTIDYDGTSLQQSIGGSTYANSTHFGQPTWAATTPWNIKDSATQYTYSFQRRYGRLNHSMQFSHLTDTDVFAPNQHGTTASDWFDSDNLHASFYQRILGQHLPFLFTIDGSSTTEGDYGLFRLANSGFTSTQVAHRVWDVALDITETW
;
A
#
# COMPACT_ATOMS: atom_id res chain seq x y z
N MET A 1 13.80 -2.97 15.71
CA MET A 1 13.52 -1.52 15.76
C MET A 1 14.81 -0.77 15.50
N GLY A 2 15.01 -0.32 14.25
CA GLY A 2 15.81 0.86 14.02
C GLY A 2 15.10 2.05 14.69
N TYR A 3 15.84 3.01 15.22
CA TYR A 3 15.26 4.25 15.72
C TYR A 3 14.51 4.98 14.58
N ASN A 4 13.62 5.96 14.86
CA ASN A 4 13.01 6.85 13.85
C ASN A 4 14.09 7.65 13.09
N ARG A 5 14.75 6.99 12.15
CA ARG A 5 15.89 7.49 11.38
C ARG A 5 15.39 7.71 9.98
N ILE A 6 15.00 8.95 9.72
CA ILE A 6 14.61 9.34 8.37
C ILE A 6 15.89 9.43 7.55
N THR A 7 16.00 8.56 6.54
CA THR A 7 17.12 8.52 5.60
C THR A 7 16.61 9.00 4.25
N THR A 8 16.57 8.13 3.25
CA THR A 8 15.91 8.41 1.98
C THR A 8 14.53 7.76 2.04
N PRO A 9 13.45 8.55 2.15
CA PRO A 9 12.12 7.99 2.23
C PRO A 9 11.67 7.40 0.90
N ARG A 10 10.61 6.60 0.96
CA ARG A 10 9.97 5.96 -0.18
C ARG A 10 8.46 5.92 0.00
N ALA A 11 7.73 6.20 -1.07
CA ALA A 11 6.28 6.08 -1.12
C ALA A 11 5.88 4.95 -2.05
N PHE A 12 4.76 4.33 -1.76
CA PHE A 12 4.12 3.29 -2.54
C PHE A 12 2.73 3.80 -2.90
N VAL A 13 2.57 4.20 -4.16
CA VAL A 13 1.36 4.87 -4.63
C VAL A 13 0.46 3.86 -5.31
N ASP A 14 -0.78 3.74 -4.81
CA ASP A 14 -1.76 2.79 -5.33
C ASP A 14 -2.38 3.29 -6.64
N LEU A 15 -2.13 2.55 -7.72
CA LEU A 15 -2.62 2.87 -9.05
C LEU A 15 -4.06 2.43 -9.28
N ILE A 16 -4.53 1.41 -8.55
CA ILE A 16 -5.91 0.95 -8.66
C ILE A 16 -6.85 2.08 -8.22
N SER A 17 -6.64 2.62 -7.03
CA SER A 17 -7.44 3.73 -6.50
C SER A 17 -7.28 5.00 -7.33
N TYR A 18 -6.09 5.27 -7.85
CA TYR A 18 -5.86 6.38 -8.77
C TYR A 18 -6.72 6.28 -10.04
N ASN A 19 -6.71 5.11 -10.70
CA ASN A 19 -7.48 4.88 -11.92
C ASN A 19 -8.99 4.91 -11.65
N LEU A 20 -9.43 4.31 -10.54
CA LEU A 20 -10.84 4.34 -10.11
C LEU A 20 -11.30 5.78 -9.84
N ALA A 21 -10.48 6.61 -9.19
CA ALA A 21 -10.81 8.00 -8.90
C ALA A 21 -10.92 8.88 -10.16
N HIS A 22 -10.15 8.57 -11.21
CA HIS A 22 -10.24 9.26 -12.51
C HIS A 22 -11.32 8.69 -13.43
N GLY A 23 -11.87 7.52 -13.11
CA GLY A 23 -12.79 6.79 -13.99
C GLY A 23 -12.10 6.19 -15.21
N TRP A 24 -10.79 5.91 -15.13
CA TRP A 24 -10.04 5.21 -16.17
C TRP A 24 -10.19 3.70 -16.09
N SER A 25 -10.52 3.20 -14.90
CA SER A 25 -10.97 1.84 -14.69
C SER A 25 -12.28 1.87 -13.91
N ALA A 26 -13.07 0.82 -14.03
CA ALA A 26 -14.31 0.61 -13.31
C ALA A 26 -14.18 -0.57 -12.34
N LEU A 27 -15.11 -0.66 -11.38
CA LEU A 27 -15.17 -1.79 -10.46
C LEU A 27 -15.36 -3.14 -11.17
N ALA A 28 -15.96 -3.12 -12.37
CA ALA A 28 -16.12 -4.31 -13.21
C ALA A 28 -14.79 -4.84 -13.79
N ASN A 29 -13.72 -4.05 -13.77
CA ASN A 29 -12.39 -4.47 -14.17
C ASN A 29 -11.66 -5.26 -13.06
N ILE A 30 -12.27 -5.38 -11.88
CA ILE A 30 -11.75 -6.17 -10.76
C ILE A 30 -12.67 -7.39 -10.61
N THR A 31 -12.12 -8.58 -10.80
CA THR A 31 -12.86 -9.85 -10.74
C THR A 31 -12.22 -10.81 -9.75
N ALA A 32 -13.02 -11.62 -9.07
CA ALA A 32 -12.53 -12.76 -8.27
C ALA A 32 -13.20 -14.03 -8.75
N LEU A 33 -12.39 -14.99 -9.19
CA LEU A 33 -12.85 -16.27 -9.72
C LEU A 33 -12.05 -17.40 -9.08
N GLN A 34 -12.69 -18.54 -8.90
CA GLN A 34 -11.97 -19.79 -8.60
C GLN A 34 -11.15 -20.24 -9.82
N ASP A 35 -10.21 -21.17 -9.60
CA ASP A 35 -9.28 -21.66 -10.64
C ASP A 35 -9.94 -22.40 -11.81
N ASP A 36 -11.27 -22.51 -11.82
CA ASP A 36 -12.06 -23.02 -12.95
C ASP A 36 -12.47 -21.93 -13.96
N ASP A 37 -12.00 -20.70 -13.77
CA ASP A 37 -12.25 -19.52 -14.60
C ASP A 37 -13.76 -19.19 -14.80
N SER A 38 -14.63 -19.70 -13.93
CA SER A 38 -16.09 -19.55 -14.12
C SER A 38 -16.90 -19.40 -12.84
N THR A 39 -16.41 -19.94 -11.72
CA THR A 39 -17.12 -19.91 -10.44
C THR A 39 -16.69 -18.69 -9.65
N ASP A 40 -17.67 -17.88 -9.23
CA ASP A 40 -17.44 -16.73 -8.36
C ASP A 40 -16.89 -17.19 -7.00
N VAL A 41 -15.95 -16.42 -6.45
CA VAL A 41 -15.46 -16.63 -5.08
C VAL A 41 -16.57 -16.36 -4.07
N THR A 42 -16.70 -17.23 -3.08
CA THR A 42 -17.70 -17.06 -2.02
C THR A 42 -17.14 -16.17 -0.90
N PHE A 43 -17.85 -15.09 -0.58
CA PHE A 43 -17.53 -14.16 0.49
C PHE A 43 -18.52 -14.30 1.64
N ASP A 44 -18.03 -14.49 2.86
CA ASP A 44 -18.85 -14.54 4.07
C ASP A 44 -19.23 -13.15 4.58
N THR A 45 -18.34 -12.17 4.38
CA THR A 45 -18.57 -10.78 4.77
C THR A 45 -17.80 -9.84 3.85
N GLY A 46 -18.45 -8.73 3.50
CA GLY A 46 -17.89 -7.72 2.62
C GLY A 46 -17.93 -8.12 1.15
N SER A 47 -17.20 -7.38 0.32
CA SER A 47 -17.11 -7.60 -1.12
C SER A 47 -15.72 -7.27 -1.65
N ILE A 48 -15.37 -7.84 -2.81
CA ILE A 48 -14.08 -7.62 -3.48
C ILE A 48 -13.67 -6.14 -3.56
N ILE A 49 -14.62 -5.23 -3.75
CA ILE A 49 -14.36 -3.79 -3.92
C ILE A 49 -13.80 -3.17 -2.63
N GLU A 50 -14.23 -3.65 -1.46
CA GLU A 50 -13.77 -3.13 -0.18
C GLU A 50 -12.30 -3.42 0.07
N MET A 51 -11.74 -4.44 -0.59
CA MET A 51 -10.30 -4.73 -0.55
C MET A 51 -9.47 -3.65 -1.26
N PHE A 52 -10.08 -2.77 -2.05
CA PHE A 52 -9.39 -1.70 -2.80
C PHE A 52 -9.80 -0.29 -2.32
N ASP A 53 -10.38 -0.16 -1.13
CA ASP A 53 -10.80 1.14 -0.58
C ASP A 53 -9.71 1.87 0.24
N MET A 54 -8.53 1.26 0.36
CA MET A 54 -7.39 1.69 1.17
C MET A 54 -7.71 1.96 2.65
N LYS A 55 -8.69 1.25 3.21
CA LYS A 55 -9.02 1.24 4.64
C LYS A 55 -8.83 -0.17 5.19
N PRO A 56 -7.60 -0.55 5.58
CA PRO A 56 -7.31 -1.92 6.01
C PRO A 56 -8.13 -2.39 7.22
N SER A 57 -8.78 -1.50 7.97
CA SER A 57 -9.69 -1.86 9.06
C SER A 57 -11.02 -2.49 8.58
N ASN A 58 -11.46 -2.18 7.36
CA ASN A 58 -12.63 -2.77 6.72
C ASN A 58 -12.22 -4.08 6.03
N HIS A 59 -12.19 -5.18 6.77
CA HIS A 59 -11.76 -6.46 6.21
C HIS A 59 -12.91 -7.25 5.60
N VAL A 60 -12.58 -7.87 4.48
CA VAL A 60 -13.41 -8.84 3.77
C VAL A 60 -13.05 -10.23 4.25
N VAL A 61 -14.06 -11.09 4.39
CA VAL A 61 -13.92 -12.49 4.80
C VAL A 61 -14.32 -13.38 3.62
N ILE A 62 -13.38 -14.21 3.18
CA ILE A 62 -13.52 -15.17 2.09
C ILE A 62 -13.63 -16.56 2.70
N ASP A 63 -14.68 -17.28 2.32
CA ASP A 63 -15.02 -18.59 2.89
C ASP A 63 -13.85 -19.58 2.73
N ALA A 64 -13.49 -20.28 3.82
CA ALA A 64 -12.44 -21.30 3.82
C ALA A 64 -12.73 -22.45 2.84
N ASP A 65 -14.00 -22.71 2.53
CA ASP A 65 -14.43 -23.77 1.61
C ASP A 65 -14.14 -23.45 0.14
N ASN A 66 -13.73 -22.22 -0.18
CA ASN A 66 -13.10 -21.95 -1.47
C ASN A 66 -11.79 -22.76 -1.60
N GLN A 67 -11.56 -23.30 -2.79
CA GLN A 67 -10.25 -23.81 -3.19
C GLN A 67 -9.39 -22.66 -3.72
N GLN A 68 -8.34 -22.96 -4.50
CA GLN A 68 -7.56 -21.92 -5.17
C GLN A 68 -8.47 -20.95 -5.92
N PHE A 69 -8.22 -19.67 -5.72
CA PHE A 69 -8.90 -18.58 -6.41
C PHE A 69 -7.92 -17.47 -6.73
N TYR A 70 -8.32 -16.57 -7.61
CA TYR A 70 -7.54 -15.39 -7.92
C TYR A 70 -8.39 -14.14 -7.94
N ILE A 71 -7.74 -13.01 -7.62
CA ILE A 71 -8.25 -11.67 -7.86
C ILE A 71 -7.48 -11.11 -9.05
N GLN A 72 -8.20 -10.66 -10.06
CA GLN A 72 -7.63 -10.08 -11.27
C GLN A 72 -8.09 -8.64 -11.45
N TYR A 73 -7.16 -7.78 -11.86
CA TYR A 73 -7.40 -6.38 -12.22
C TYR A 73 -6.97 -6.13 -13.66
N ASP A 74 -7.86 -5.57 -14.48
CA ASP A 74 -7.57 -5.03 -15.81
C ASP A 74 -7.38 -3.51 -15.72
N THR A 75 -6.17 -3.03 -16.01
CA THR A 75 -5.89 -1.58 -16.06
C THR A 75 -6.59 -0.87 -17.21
N GLU A 76 -7.08 -1.61 -18.21
CA GLU A 76 -7.59 -1.15 -19.51
C GLU A 76 -6.57 -0.43 -20.40
N PHE A 77 -5.35 -0.22 -19.92
CA PHE A 77 -4.29 0.36 -20.73
C PHE A 77 -3.79 -0.65 -21.74
N SER A 78 -3.70 -0.22 -23.00
CA SER A 78 -3.14 -1.00 -24.11
C SER A 78 -1.69 -0.63 -24.44
N ASN A 79 -1.04 0.16 -23.58
CA ASN A 79 0.32 0.64 -23.75
C ASN A 79 1.10 0.38 -22.46
N ASP A 80 2.20 -0.33 -22.60
CA ASP A 80 3.01 -0.78 -21.48
C ASP A 80 3.60 0.39 -20.68
N SER A 81 3.87 1.54 -21.31
CA SER A 81 4.38 2.73 -20.60
C SER A 81 3.35 3.46 -19.73
N LEU A 82 2.11 2.96 -19.61
CA LEU A 82 1.05 3.60 -18.80
C LEU A 82 0.55 2.71 -17.65
N ALA A 83 0.91 1.43 -17.66
CA ALA A 83 0.47 0.44 -16.67
C ALA A 83 1.64 -0.12 -15.85
N GLU A 84 2.69 0.67 -15.70
CA GLU A 84 3.87 0.30 -14.96
C GLU A 84 3.53 0.01 -13.48
N SER A 85 4.27 -0.95 -12.91
CA SER A 85 4.09 -1.33 -11.51
C SER A 85 5.37 -1.92 -10.94
N SER A 86 5.56 -1.76 -9.63
CA SER A 86 6.77 -2.16 -8.94
C SER A 86 6.53 -2.67 -7.51
N PHE A 87 5.29 -2.71 -7.02
CA PHE A 87 4.98 -3.26 -5.70
C PHE A 87 3.57 -3.85 -5.55
N LEU A 88 3.44 -4.75 -4.57
CA LEU A 88 2.17 -5.22 -4.03
C LEU A 88 2.26 -5.19 -2.50
N ALA A 89 1.24 -4.61 -1.86
CA ALA A 89 1.04 -4.72 -0.42
C ALA A 89 -0.33 -5.34 -0.13
N ILE A 90 -0.38 -6.33 0.75
CA ILE A 90 -1.62 -6.89 1.29
C ILE A 90 -1.67 -6.53 2.78
N LEU A 91 -2.63 -5.71 3.16
CA LEU A 91 -2.78 -5.14 4.50
C LEU A 91 -3.92 -5.83 5.25
N ASN A 92 -3.73 -5.99 6.57
CA ASN A 92 -4.64 -6.68 7.47
C ASN A 92 -5.10 -8.06 6.93
N HIS A 93 -4.17 -8.99 6.78
CA HIS A 93 -4.48 -10.35 6.39
C HIS A 93 -4.19 -11.39 7.48
N ASN A 94 -4.87 -12.53 7.41
CA ASN A 94 -4.63 -13.71 8.26
C ASN A 94 -4.07 -14.92 7.48
N LEU A 95 -3.41 -14.69 6.34
CA LEU A 95 -2.91 -15.75 5.44
C LEU A 95 -2.11 -16.86 6.15
N HIS A 96 -1.32 -16.53 7.19
CA HIS A 96 -0.61 -17.55 7.97
C HIS A 96 -1.58 -18.51 8.70
N THR A 97 -2.62 -17.96 9.33
CA THR A 97 -3.64 -18.79 10.02
C THR A 97 -4.54 -19.54 9.04
N ALA A 98 -4.79 -18.97 7.85
CA ALA A 98 -5.55 -19.62 6.79
C ALA A 98 -4.73 -20.68 6.02
N ASP A 99 -3.43 -20.81 6.30
CA ASP A 99 -2.48 -21.69 5.59
C ASP A 99 -2.49 -21.42 4.07
N ALA A 100 -2.43 -20.12 3.72
CA ALA A 100 -2.58 -19.63 2.36
C ALA A 100 -1.28 -19.00 1.84
N VAL A 101 -0.84 -19.45 0.68
CA VAL A 101 0.28 -18.88 -0.09
C VAL A 101 -0.25 -18.00 -1.22
N VAL A 102 0.58 -17.05 -1.65
CA VAL A 102 0.21 -16.04 -2.66
C VAL A 102 1.17 -16.06 -3.84
N THR A 103 0.61 -16.17 -5.03
CA THR A 103 1.30 -15.96 -6.31
C THR A 103 0.85 -14.63 -6.92
N VAL A 104 1.79 -13.85 -7.42
CA VAL A 104 1.52 -12.56 -8.08
C VAL A 104 2.08 -12.64 -9.48
N SER A 105 1.21 -12.37 -10.46
CA SER A 105 1.55 -12.44 -11.87
C SER A 105 0.98 -11.25 -12.63
N THR A 106 1.66 -10.89 -13.72
CA THR A 106 1.22 -9.86 -14.66
C THR A 106 1.25 -10.39 -16.09
N ASP A 107 0.33 -9.93 -16.94
CA ASP A 107 0.24 -10.34 -18.35
C ASP A 107 -0.45 -9.23 -19.17
N ASP A 108 -0.28 -9.23 -20.49
CA ASP A 108 -1.05 -8.42 -21.42
C ASP A 108 -2.33 -9.12 -21.88
N ALA A 109 -2.45 -10.42 -21.59
CA ALA A 109 -3.61 -11.24 -21.91
C ALA A 109 -4.43 -11.59 -20.67
N SER A 110 -5.76 -11.42 -20.76
CA SER A 110 -6.69 -11.69 -19.65
C SER A 110 -6.73 -13.15 -19.19
N ASN A 111 -6.21 -14.07 -20.00
CA ASN A 111 -6.18 -15.50 -19.71
C ASN A 111 -4.86 -15.96 -19.07
N PHE A 112 -3.89 -15.06 -18.87
CA PHE A 112 -2.60 -15.37 -18.27
C PHE A 112 -1.90 -16.56 -18.92
N ALA A 113 -1.94 -16.64 -20.26
CA ALA A 113 -1.37 -17.75 -21.02
C ALA A 113 0.17 -17.74 -21.07
N SER A 114 0.81 -16.58 -20.85
CA SER A 114 2.27 -16.46 -20.80
C SER A 114 2.68 -15.39 -19.79
N PRO A 115 2.34 -15.58 -18.52
CA PRO A 115 2.41 -14.52 -17.54
C PRO A 115 3.84 -14.33 -17.03
N THR A 116 4.15 -13.10 -16.65
CA THR A 116 5.32 -12.80 -15.82
C THR A 116 4.95 -13.06 -14.36
N ILE A 117 5.55 -14.07 -13.73
CA ILE A 117 5.34 -14.36 -12.31
C ILE A 117 6.35 -13.54 -11.49
N VAL A 118 5.89 -12.43 -10.92
CA VAL A 118 6.75 -11.51 -10.14
C VAL A 118 7.00 -12.03 -8.73
N SER A 119 6.09 -12.83 -8.17
CA SER A 119 6.24 -13.42 -6.83
C SER A 119 7.26 -14.56 -6.74
N THR A 120 7.82 -15.04 -7.85
CA THR A 120 8.85 -16.08 -7.82
C THR A 120 10.16 -15.54 -7.24
N THR A 121 10.81 -16.34 -6.39
CA THR A 121 12.10 -15.97 -5.78
C THR A 121 13.14 -15.63 -6.86
N GLY A 122 13.72 -14.42 -6.79
CA GLY A 122 14.66 -13.87 -7.76
C GLY A 122 14.07 -12.81 -8.70
N SER A 123 12.74 -12.76 -8.82
CA SER A 123 12.01 -11.73 -9.61
C SER A 123 11.51 -10.57 -8.77
N HIS A 124 11.52 -10.70 -7.44
CA HIS A 124 11.10 -9.67 -6.48
C HIS A 124 12.06 -9.58 -5.29
N THR A 125 11.94 -8.47 -4.57
CA THR A 125 12.50 -8.23 -3.25
C THR A 125 11.40 -8.44 -2.21
N LYS A 126 11.72 -9.25 -1.21
CA LYS A 126 10.87 -9.54 -0.05
C LYS A 126 11.13 -8.47 0.99
N VAL A 127 10.12 -7.64 1.30
CA VAL A 127 10.32 -6.48 2.17
C VAL A 127 9.76 -6.77 3.56
N ILE A 128 8.47 -7.11 3.64
CA ILE A 128 7.78 -7.39 4.92
C ILE A 128 6.95 -8.67 4.80
N ASN A 129 7.13 -9.58 5.75
CA ASN A 129 6.30 -10.79 5.93
C ASN A 129 6.03 -11.54 4.62
N ALA A 130 7.06 -11.70 3.79
CA ALA A 130 6.98 -12.25 2.45
C ALA A 130 7.98 -13.40 2.30
N ALA A 131 8.00 -14.36 3.23
CA ALA A 131 8.94 -15.47 3.12
C ALA A 131 8.67 -16.28 1.84
N ALA A 132 9.69 -16.99 1.34
CA ALA A 132 9.44 -17.96 0.28
C ALA A 132 8.76 -19.17 0.90
N ASP A 133 7.74 -19.69 0.24
CA ASP A 133 7.39 -21.08 0.45
C ASP A 133 8.59 -21.99 0.08
N ALA A 134 8.77 -23.05 0.86
CA ALA A 134 9.85 -24.01 0.70
C ALA A 134 9.69 -24.91 -0.54
N VAL A 135 8.48 -24.98 -1.14
CA VAL A 135 8.10 -25.95 -2.18
C VAL A 135 7.77 -25.26 -3.51
N SER A 136 6.96 -24.21 -3.52
CA SER A 136 6.38 -23.61 -4.73
C SER A 136 7.01 -22.27 -5.15
N THR A 137 7.92 -21.72 -4.34
CA THR A 137 8.51 -20.37 -4.49
C THR A 137 7.52 -19.21 -4.38
N ASP A 138 6.27 -19.49 -4.00
CA ASP A 138 5.24 -18.50 -3.70
C ASP A 138 5.58 -17.68 -2.45
N ILE A 139 4.78 -16.64 -2.22
CA ILE A 139 4.86 -15.85 -1.00
C ILE A 139 4.10 -16.61 0.08
N ASP A 140 4.81 -17.06 1.10
CA ASP A 140 4.27 -17.66 2.31
C ASP A 140 4.50 -16.70 3.49
N PRO A 141 3.47 -15.92 3.89
CA PRO A 141 3.57 -15.07 5.06
C PRO A 141 3.77 -15.92 6.32
N ALA A 142 4.94 -15.80 6.94
CA ALA A 142 5.26 -16.52 8.17
C ALA A 142 4.37 -16.15 9.37
N THR A 143 3.64 -15.04 9.30
CA THR A 143 2.80 -14.50 10.37
C THR A 143 1.58 -13.76 9.79
N ASN A 144 0.56 -13.43 10.60
CA ASN A 144 -0.54 -12.57 10.19
C ASN A 144 -0.16 -11.08 10.29
N GLY A 145 -0.94 -10.23 9.63
CA GLY A 145 -0.81 -8.78 9.71
C GLY A 145 -0.80 -8.15 8.34
N TRP A 146 0.37 -8.00 7.74
CA TRP A 146 0.52 -7.42 6.42
C TRP A 146 1.78 -7.93 5.72
N THR A 147 1.78 -7.88 4.38
CA THR A 147 2.86 -8.35 3.52
C THR A 147 3.18 -7.28 2.48
N LEU A 148 4.46 -7.09 2.17
CA LEU A 148 4.95 -6.19 1.14
C LEU A 148 6.06 -6.86 0.32
N ILE A 149 5.88 -6.85 -1.00
CA ILE A 149 6.89 -7.22 -1.97
C ILE A 149 7.08 -6.10 -3.00
N THR A 150 8.28 -6.02 -3.57
CA THR A 150 8.61 -5.05 -4.62
C THR A 150 9.40 -5.73 -5.73
N TRP A 151 9.33 -5.22 -6.95
CA TRP A 151 10.06 -5.77 -8.11
C TRP A 151 10.54 -4.62 -9.02
N PRO A 152 11.50 -4.86 -9.93
CA PRO A 152 11.85 -3.88 -10.94
C PRO A 152 10.63 -3.50 -11.78
N THR A 153 10.43 -2.22 -12.08
CA THR A 153 9.27 -1.71 -12.83
C THR A 153 8.95 -2.59 -14.04
N GLN A 154 7.70 -3.06 -14.12
CA GLN A 154 7.24 -3.87 -15.24
C GLN A 154 6.87 -2.97 -16.42
N GLU A 155 7.74 -2.95 -17.43
CA GLU A 155 7.57 -2.18 -18.69
C GLU A 155 6.95 -3.02 -19.83
N SER A 156 6.47 -4.23 -19.54
CA SER A 156 5.79 -5.14 -20.48
C SER A 156 4.94 -6.14 -19.69
N ASN A 157 3.95 -6.81 -20.30
CA ASN A 157 3.07 -7.75 -19.60
C ASN A 157 2.41 -7.10 -18.37
N ASN A 158 1.83 -5.91 -18.53
CA ASN A 158 1.43 -5.08 -17.40
C ASN A 158 0.00 -4.54 -17.48
N ARG A 159 -0.77 -4.94 -18.49
CA ARG A 159 -2.19 -4.61 -18.55
C ARG A 159 -2.99 -5.27 -17.42
N TYR A 160 -2.75 -6.56 -17.17
CA TYR A 160 -3.46 -7.34 -16.16
C TYR A 160 -2.56 -7.67 -14.98
N LEU A 161 -3.10 -7.55 -13.78
CA LEU A 161 -2.55 -8.10 -12.54
C LEU A 161 -3.42 -9.27 -12.08
N ARG A 162 -2.81 -10.36 -11.65
CA ARG A 162 -3.49 -11.47 -10.98
C ARG A 162 -2.77 -11.85 -9.70
N ILE A 163 -3.53 -11.89 -8.61
CA ILE A 163 -3.11 -12.32 -7.28
C ILE A 163 -3.86 -13.63 -7.00
N THR A 164 -3.14 -14.74 -7.03
CA THR A 164 -3.68 -16.08 -6.79
C THR A 164 -3.43 -16.47 -5.34
N PHE A 165 -4.47 -16.96 -4.68
CA PHE A 165 -4.43 -17.49 -3.32
C PHE A 165 -4.63 -19.01 -3.39
N THR A 166 -3.72 -19.74 -2.77
CA THR A 166 -3.68 -21.21 -2.82
C THR A 166 -3.42 -21.72 -1.41
N SER A 167 -4.04 -22.84 -1.01
CA SER A 167 -3.65 -23.51 0.23
C SER A 167 -2.20 -23.98 0.10
N ASP A 168 -1.38 -23.81 1.14
CA ASP A 168 0.02 -24.27 1.18
C ASP A 168 0.15 -25.80 0.92
N THR A 169 -0.93 -26.55 1.14
CA THR A 169 -0.96 -27.97 0.82
C THR A 169 -1.09 -28.25 -0.69
N ASN A 170 -2.02 -27.60 -1.39
CA ASN A 170 -2.22 -27.63 -2.86
C ASN A 170 -3.47 -26.85 -3.30
N ALA A 171 -3.60 -26.61 -4.61
CA ALA A 171 -4.72 -25.91 -5.26
C ALA A 171 -6.12 -26.51 -5.07
N THR A 172 -6.23 -27.80 -4.73
CA THR A 172 -7.51 -28.50 -4.56
C THR A 172 -7.93 -28.66 -3.10
N THR A 173 -7.18 -28.06 -2.18
CA THR A 173 -7.46 -28.13 -0.74
C THR A 173 -8.10 -26.82 -0.30
N ASN A 174 -9.13 -26.94 0.53
CA ASN A 174 -9.76 -25.80 1.21
C ASN A 174 -8.75 -25.15 2.16
N PHE A 175 -8.92 -23.87 2.45
CA PHE A 175 -8.07 -23.16 3.40
C PHE A 175 -8.28 -23.66 4.83
N ALA A 176 -7.28 -23.50 5.70
CA ALA A 176 -7.35 -23.96 7.09
C ALA A 176 -8.30 -23.10 7.96
N ALA A 177 -8.57 -21.88 7.52
CA ALA A 177 -9.51 -20.93 8.11
C ALA A 177 -9.95 -19.91 7.04
N ASP A 178 -11.03 -19.17 7.30
CA ASP A 178 -11.51 -18.13 6.38
C ASP A 178 -10.41 -17.10 6.12
N ILE A 179 -10.21 -16.72 4.86
CA ILE A 179 -9.22 -15.70 4.51
C ILE A 179 -9.80 -14.33 4.80
N MET A 180 -9.09 -13.55 5.59
CA MET A 180 -9.38 -12.16 5.90
C MET A 180 -8.37 -11.29 5.18
N ILE A 181 -8.85 -10.26 4.47
CA ILE A 181 -8.00 -9.24 3.84
C ILE A 181 -8.64 -7.87 4.04
N GLY A 182 -7.87 -6.91 4.57
CA GLY A 182 -8.30 -5.53 4.75
C GLY A 182 -8.17 -4.69 3.49
N SER A 183 -6.96 -4.62 2.94
CA SER A 183 -6.75 -3.83 1.72
C SER A 183 -5.57 -4.35 0.91
N ILE A 184 -5.69 -4.28 -0.41
CA ILE A 184 -4.63 -4.57 -1.37
C ILE A 184 -4.24 -3.25 -2.04
N LEU A 185 -2.94 -2.96 -2.02
CA LEU A 185 -2.36 -1.84 -2.75
C LEU A 185 -1.43 -2.39 -3.83
N PHE A 186 -1.54 -1.82 -5.01
CA PHE A 186 -0.73 -2.17 -6.17
C PHE A 186 -0.41 -0.93 -6.99
N GLY A 187 0.84 -0.79 -7.39
CA GLY A 187 1.24 0.34 -8.21
C GLY A 187 2.74 0.53 -8.26
N GLU A 188 3.15 1.79 -8.22
CA GLU A 188 4.54 2.19 -8.37
C GLU A 188 5.16 2.75 -7.09
N ILE A 189 6.47 2.53 -7.00
CA ILE A 189 7.34 3.06 -5.97
C ILE A 189 7.82 4.44 -6.42
N VAL A 190 7.70 5.42 -5.53
CA VAL A 190 8.35 6.72 -5.70
C VAL A 190 9.46 6.86 -4.66
N ASP A 191 10.69 6.94 -5.16
CA ASP A 191 11.88 7.21 -4.36
C ASP A 191 12.20 8.70 -4.36
N TRP A 192 12.53 9.23 -3.19
CA TRP A 192 13.16 10.55 -3.13
C TRP A 192 14.63 10.40 -3.53
N ASN A 193 15.09 11.17 -4.52
CA ASN A 193 16.48 11.05 -5.00
C ASN A 193 17.54 11.51 -3.98
N HIS A 194 17.12 12.21 -2.93
CA HIS A 194 17.98 12.73 -1.88
C HIS A 194 17.32 12.62 -0.49
N PRO A 195 18.12 12.40 0.57
CA PRO A 195 17.59 12.48 1.93
C PRO A 195 17.12 13.92 2.24
N PRO A 196 16.11 14.09 3.10
CA PRO A 196 15.69 15.41 3.55
C PRO A 196 16.80 16.10 4.34
N GLN A 197 16.84 17.43 4.27
CA GLN A 197 17.81 18.28 4.96
C GLN A 197 17.53 18.32 6.48
N GLN A 198 18.50 18.82 7.27
CA GLN A 198 18.37 19.05 8.70
C GLN A 198 17.08 19.81 9.07
N GLY A 199 16.45 19.43 10.18
CA GLY A 199 15.21 20.06 10.68
C GLY A 199 13.95 19.20 10.57
N ILE A 200 14.10 17.92 10.25
CA ILE A 200 12.99 16.96 10.19
C ILE A 200 12.27 16.90 11.54
N THR A 201 10.96 17.13 11.51
CA THR A 201 10.13 17.12 12.71
C THR A 201 9.19 15.93 12.64
N THR A 202 9.27 15.04 13.64
CA THR A 202 8.29 13.96 13.85
C THR A 202 7.48 14.29 15.09
N THR A 203 6.15 14.31 14.96
CA THR A 203 5.23 14.54 16.09
C THR A 203 4.29 13.37 16.25
N ILE A 204 3.87 13.10 17.49
CA ILE A 204 2.76 12.20 17.79
C ILE A 204 1.63 13.10 18.30
N ASP A 205 0.60 13.28 17.47
CA ASP A 205 -0.53 14.14 17.77
C ASP A 205 -1.63 13.36 18.48
N TYR A 206 -2.09 13.88 19.62
CA TYR A 206 -3.20 13.32 20.42
C TYR A 206 -4.48 14.14 20.22
N ASP A 207 -4.68 14.62 19.00
CA ASP A 207 -5.79 15.45 18.61
C ASP A 207 -7.16 14.77 18.80
N GLY A 208 -8.22 15.55 18.59
CA GLY A 208 -9.58 15.08 18.83
C GLY A 208 -9.98 14.99 20.30
N THR A 209 -9.06 15.26 21.24
CA THR A 209 -9.35 15.33 22.68
C THR A 209 -9.66 16.76 23.13
N SER A 210 -10.88 17.00 23.60
CA SER A 210 -11.31 18.25 24.21
C SER A 210 -11.43 18.11 25.72
N LEU A 211 -10.83 19.06 26.46
CA LEU A 211 -10.98 19.15 27.92
C LEU A 211 -12.07 20.17 28.25
N GLN A 212 -13.05 19.75 29.05
CA GLN A 212 -14.12 20.58 29.55
C GLN A 212 -14.04 20.66 31.07
N GLN A 213 -14.14 21.85 31.64
CA GLN A 213 -14.20 22.05 33.08
C GLN A 213 -15.64 22.35 33.48
N SER A 214 -16.19 21.61 34.45
CA SER A 214 -17.50 21.94 35.01
C SER A 214 -17.43 23.19 35.87
N ILE A 215 -18.62 23.77 36.10
CA ILE A 215 -18.80 24.91 37.01
C ILE A 215 -18.31 24.56 38.44
N GLY A 216 -18.35 23.28 38.83
CA GLY A 216 -17.83 22.79 40.12
C GLY A 216 -16.32 22.54 40.15
N GLY A 217 -15.59 22.83 39.07
CA GLY A 217 -14.13 22.71 39.00
C GLY A 217 -13.62 21.33 38.58
N SER A 218 -14.48 20.36 38.25
CA SER A 218 -14.06 19.04 37.75
C SER A 218 -13.73 19.09 36.26
N THR A 219 -12.65 18.43 35.84
CA THR A 219 -12.26 18.35 34.43
C THR A 219 -12.70 17.02 33.82
N TYR A 220 -13.29 17.07 32.63
CA TYR A 220 -13.70 15.93 31.83
C TYR A 220 -13.01 16.00 30.47
N ALA A 221 -12.64 14.85 29.92
CA ALA A 221 -12.06 14.73 28.58
C ALA A 221 -13.05 14.02 27.66
N ASN A 222 -13.22 14.53 26.44
CA ASN A 222 -13.96 13.85 25.38
C ASN A 222 -13.06 13.74 24.15
N SER A 223 -12.85 12.53 23.65
CA SER A 223 -11.96 12.22 22.53
C SER A 223 -12.75 11.64 21.36
N THR A 224 -12.59 12.19 20.16
CA THR A 224 -13.22 11.66 18.94
C THR A 224 -12.57 10.38 18.44
N HIS A 225 -11.28 10.17 18.75
CA HIS A 225 -10.52 8.95 18.49
C HIS A 225 -9.32 8.90 19.43
N PHE A 226 -8.85 7.70 19.75
CA PHE A 226 -7.68 7.51 20.61
C PHE A 226 -6.40 7.20 19.83
N GLY A 227 -6.52 6.58 18.65
CA GLY A 227 -5.39 6.17 17.83
C GLY A 227 -5.82 5.15 16.79
N GLN A 228 -4.85 4.38 16.32
CA GLN A 228 -5.00 3.44 15.22
C GLN A 228 -6.19 2.46 15.42
N PRO A 229 -6.90 2.07 14.35
CA PRO A 229 -7.96 1.08 14.43
C PRO A 229 -7.40 -0.31 14.76
N THR A 230 -8.26 -1.25 15.06
CA THR A 230 -7.90 -2.67 15.17
C THR A 230 -7.99 -3.31 13.80
N TRP A 231 -6.97 -4.10 13.46
CA TRP A 231 -7.00 -5.02 12.33
C TRP A 231 -7.64 -6.35 12.77
N ALA A 232 -7.97 -7.21 11.82
CA ALA A 232 -8.71 -8.46 12.06
C ALA A 232 -7.91 -9.40 12.96
N ALA A 233 -6.65 -9.69 12.62
CA ALA A 233 -5.77 -10.57 13.38
C ALA A 233 -4.72 -9.83 14.23
N THR A 234 -4.40 -8.57 13.89
CA THR A 234 -3.35 -7.79 14.55
C THR A 234 -3.74 -6.34 14.84
N THR A 235 -2.78 -5.49 15.20
CA THR A 235 -2.92 -4.03 15.12
C THR A 235 -2.08 -3.52 13.94
N PRO A 236 -2.39 -2.33 13.39
CA PRO A 236 -1.65 -1.74 12.28
C PRO A 236 -0.13 -1.84 12.46
N TRP A 237 0.56 -2.22 11.39
CA TRP A 237 2.02 -2.35 11.30
C TRP A 237 2.64 -3.43 12.20
N ASN A 238 1.83 -4.25 12.85
CA ASN A 238 2.31 -5.38 13.65
C ASN A 238 2.08 -6.70 12.93
N ILE A 239 3.10 -7.56 12.99
CA ILE A 239 3.06 -8.92 12.47
C ILE A 239 3.10 -9.93 13.63
N LYS A 240 2.14 -10.86 13.66
CA LYS A 240 1.91 -11.82 14.78
C LYS A 240 1.19 -13.08 14.32
N ASP A 241 1.50 -14.21 14.95
CA ASP A 241 0.89 -15.50 14.63
C ASP A 241 -0.53 -15.63 15.21
N SER A 242 -0.86 -14.86 16.25
CA SER A 242 -2.16 -14.95 16.92
C SER A 242 -2.67 -13.63 17.50
N ALA A 243 -3.99 -13.52 17.50
CA ALA A 243 -4.80 -12.46 18.10
C ALA A 243 -4.84 -12.62 19.64
N THR A 244 -3.94 -11.92 20.36
CA THR A 244 -3.86 -12.00 21.83
C THR A 244 -4.03 -10.64 22.49
N GLN A 245 -4.15 -10.62 23.82
CA GLN A 245 -4.17 -9.37 24.60
C GLN A 245 -2.92 -8.51 24.34
N TYR A 246 -1.76 -9.12 24.09
CA TYR A 246 -0.56 -8.37 23.72
C TYR A 246 -0.75 -7.62 22.41
N THR A 247 -1.39 -8.28 21.43
CA THR A 247 -1.65 -7.74 20.11
C THR A 247 -2.57 -6.53 20.13
N TYR A 248 -3.67 -6.57 20.87
CA TYR A 248 -4.68 -5.50 20.84
C TYR A 248 -4.58 -4.46 21.96
N SER A 249 -3.96 -4.79 23.09
CA SER A 249 -3.87 -3.87 24.23
C SER A 249 -2.49 -3.23 24.37
N PHE A 250 -1.41 -4.01 24.28
CA PHE A 250 -0.06 -3.51 24.57
C PHE A 250 0.68 -2.98 23.34
N GLN A 251 0.39 -3.49 22.16
CA GLN A 251 1.02 -3.05 20.90
C GLN A 251 0.26 -1.90 20.22
N ARG A 252 -0.91 -1.52 20.74
CA ARG A 252 -1.68 -0.42 20.17
C ARG A 252 -1.02 0.92 20.50
N ARG A 253 -0.69 1.70 19.46
CA ARG A 253 -0.25 3.09 19.61
C ARG A 253 -1.44 4.04 19.68
N TYR A 254 -1.32 5.05 20.53
CA TYR A 254 -2.24 6.19 20.61
C TYR A 254 -1.62 7.42 19.95
N GLY A 255 -2.50 8.26 19.40
CA GLY A 255 -2.11 9.42 18.60
C GLY A 255 -1.63 9.09 17.17
N ARG A 256 -1.54 10.14 16.35
CA ARG A 256 -1.13 10.10 14.94
C ARG A 256 0.32 10.51 14.76
N LEU A 257 1.07 9.76 13.95
CA LEU A 257 2.37 10.24 13.50
C LEU A 257 2.19 11.33 12.44
N ASN A 258 2.91 12.44 12.60
CA ASN A 258 3.12 13.42 11.54
C ASN A 258 4.62 13.57 11.30
N HIS A 259 5.01 13.60 10.02
CA HIS A 259 6.37 13.93 9.61
C HIS A 259 6.34 15.21 8.77
N SER A 260 7.22 16.14 9.13
CA SER A 260 7.51 17.35 8.36
C SER A 260 8.95 17.30 7.89
N MET A 261 9.13 17.25 6.57
CA MET A 261 10.40 17.06 5.89
C MET A 261 10.63 18.16 4.86
N GLN A 262 11.89 18.59 4.72
CA GLN A 262 12.30 19.55 3.70
C GLN A 262 13.36 18.91 2.81
N PHE A 263 13.11 18.90 1.51
CA PHE A 263 14.07 18.54 0.48
C PHE A 263 14.56 19.82 -0.17
N SER A 264 15.87 19.94 -0.34
CA SER A 264 16.47 21.18 -0.84
C SER A 264 17.44 20.88 -1.96
N HIS A 265 17.64 21.86 -2.83
CA HIS A 265 18.52 21.77 -3.98
C HIS A 265 18.15 20.66 -4.98
N LEU A 266 16.86 20.37 -5.12
CA LEU A 266 16.37 19.47 -6.16
C LEU A 266 16.50 20.13 -7.54
N THR A 267 16.82 19.35 -8.58
CA THR A 267 16.86 19.90 -9.94
C THR A 267 15.44 20.14 -10.46
N ASP A 268 15.29 21.02 -11.46
CA ASP A 268 13.98 21.21 -12.11
C ASP A 268 13.41 19.91 -12.66
N THR A 269 14.26 19.02 -13.19
CA THR A 269 13.89 17.70 -13.69
C THR A 269 13.45 16.70 -12.61
N ASP A 270 13.92 16.86 -11.37
CA ASP A 270 13.45 16.01 -10.25
C ASP A 270 12.06 16.43 -9.76
N VAL A 271 11.69 17.70 -9.98
CA VAL A 271 10.51 18.31 -9.36
C VAL A 271 9.34 18.41 -10.33
N PHE A 272 9.61 18.74 -11.59
CA PHE A 272 8.58 19.03 -12.59
C PHE A 272 8.78 18.24 -13.87
N ALA A 273 7.66 17.86 -14.47
CA ALA A 273 7.65 17.28 -15.80
C ALA A 273 8.15 18.30 -16.85
N PRO A 274 8.87 17.86 -17.89
CA PRO A 274 9.45 18.76 -18.89
C PRO A 274 8.38 19.54 -19.66
N ASN A 275 7.20 18.95 -19.87
CA ASN A 275 6.07 19.63 -20.49
C ASN A 275 4.74 19.09 -19.95
N GLN A 276 4.19 19.78 -18.96
CA GLN A 276 2.84 19.56 -18.42
C GLN A 276 1.72 19.89 -19.42
N HIS A 277 1.95 19.93 -20.72
CA HIS A 277 0.88 19.91 -21.73
C HIS A 277 1.33 19.08 -22.95
N GLY A 278 2.38 18.27 -22.76
CA GLY A 278 2.92 17.40 -23.79
C GLY A 278 1.92 16.33 -24.18
N THR A 279 1.97 15.95 -25.45
CA THR A 279 1.20 14.82 -25.98
C THR A 279 1.94 13.49 -25.83
N THR A 280 3.23 13.53 -25.49
CA THR A 280 4.05 12.35 -25.18
C THR A 280 3.84 11.99 -23.71
N ALA A 281 3.60 10.72 -23.40
CA ALA A 281 3.39 10.28 -22.02
C ALA A 281 4.58 10.67 -21.11
N SER A 282 5.80 10.42 -21.57
CA SER A 282 7.05 10.75 -20.86
C SER A 282 7.27 12.25 -20.61
N ASP A 283 6.56 13.12 -21.35
CA ASP A 283 6.67 14.57 -21.14
C ASP A 283 5.89 15.05 -19.91
N TRP A 284 4.92 14.23 -19.45
CA TRP A 284 4.08 14.51 -18.29
C TRP A 284 3.76 13.23 -17.52
N PHE A 285 2.77 12.48 -18.00
CA PHE A 285 2.04 11.50 -17.19
C PHE A 285 2.92 10.34 -16.71
N ASP A 286 3.87 9.95 -17.54
CA ASP A 286 4.83 8.87 -17.33
C ASP A 286 6.22 9.47 -17.06
N SER A 287 6.29 10.46 -16.17
CA SER A 287 7.54 11.13 -15.84
C SER A 287 7.90 10.89 -14.39
N ASP A 288 9.16 10.51 -14.15
CA ASP A 288 9.70 10.15 -12.83
C ASP A 288 9.81 11.33 -11.85
N ASN A 289 9.52 12.55 -12.28
CA ASN A 289 9.58 13.73 -11.42
C ASN A 289 8.54 13.65 -10.29
N LEU A 290 8.89 14.22 -9.14
CA LEU A 290 8.10 14.16 -7.91
C LEU A 290 6.65 14.65 -8.09
N HIS A 291 6.40 15.66 -8.93
CA HIS A 291 5.04 16.15 -9.14
C HIS A 291 4.17 15.13 -9.89
N ALA A 292 4.68 14.55 -10.97
CA ALA A 292 3.91 13.59 -11.79
C ALA A 292 3.82 12.21 -11.14
N SER A 293 4.92 11.66 -10.63
CA SER A 293 4.97 10.30 -10.07
C SER A 293 4.31 10.20 -8.70
N PHE A 294 4.36 11.26 -7.87
CA PHE A 294 3.78 11.23 -6.52
C PHE A 294 2.55 12.14 -6.37
N TYR A 295 2.71 13.46 -6.44
CA TYR A 295 1.64 14.41 -6.07
C TYR A 295 0.38 14.29 -6.94
N GLN A 296 0.56 14.07 -8.24
CA GLN A 296 -0.54 13.84 -9.17
C GLN A 296 -1.25 12.51 -8.89
N ARG A 297 -0.49 11.44 -8.60
CA ARG A 297 -1.03 10.10 -8.39
C ARG A 297 -1.75 9.92 -7.05
N ILE A 298 -1.38 10.68 -6.03
CA ILE A 298 -2.13 10.71 -4.76
C ILE A 298 -3.31 11.70 -4.78
N LEU A 299 -3.50 12.44 -5.88
CA LEU A 299 -4.56 13.43 -6.03
C LEU A 299 -4.55 14.47 -4.89
N GLY A 300 -3.36 14.94 -4.53
CA GLY A 300 -3.16 15.80 -3.37
C GLY A 300 -3.46 15.09 -2.05
N GLN A 301 -4.53 15.48 -1.36
CA GLN A 301 -4.95 14.89 -0.08
C GLN A 301 -5.97 13.75 -0.23
N HIS A 302 -6.40 13.46 -1.45
CA HIS A 302 -7.53 12.57 -1.69
C HIS A 302 -7.19 11.12 -1.38
N LEU A 303 -6.10 10.59 -1.95
CA LEU A 303 -5.69 9.20 -1.79
C LEU A 303 -4.60 9.08 -0.73
N PRO A 304 -4.74 8.16 0.24
CA PRO A 304 -3.62 7.74 1.07
C PRO A 304 -2.56 6.99 0.25
N PHE A 305 -1.37 6.88 0.81
CA PHE A 305 -0.26 6.10 0.27
C PHE A 305 0.51 5.41 1.40
N LEU A 306 1.08 4.25 1.11
CA LEU A 306 2.00 3.60 2.03
C LEU A 306 3.36 4.33 1.93
N PHE A 307 4.00 4.56 3.07
CA PHE A 307 5.24 5.34 3.14
C PHE A 307 6.19 4.70 4.14
N THR A 308 7.48 4.76 3.83
CA THR A 308 8.56 4.44 4.76
C THR A 308 9.53 5.60 4.87
N ILE A 309 10.01 5.84 6.10
CA ILE A 309 11.06 6.83 6.39
C ILE A 309 12.45 6.43 5.88
N ASP A 310 12.61 5.16 5.50
CA ASP A 310 13.81 4.58 4.91
C ASP A 310 13.41 3.56 3.84
N GLY A 311 13.66 3.88 2.57
CA GLY A 311 13.34 3.05 1.41
C GLY A 311 14.05 1.70 1.37
N SER A 312 15.10 1.52 2.20
CA SER A 312 15.81 0.24 2.36
C SER A 312 15.36 -0.56 3.58
N SER A 313 14.44 -0.03 4.41
CA SER A 313 14.03 -0.68 5.64
C SER A 313 13.17 -1.92 5.37
N THR A 314 13.48 -2.99 6.09
CA THR A 314 12.64 -4.18 6.21
C THR A 314 12.05 -4.31 7.62
N THR A 315 11.99 -3.20 8.37
CA THR A 315 11.43 -3.15 9.73
C THR A 315 10.02 -2.60 9.67
N GLU A 316 9.06 -3.30 10.27
CA GLU A 316 7.63 -3.00 10.15
C GLU A 316 7.27 -1.62 10.72
N GLY A 317 7.97 -1.19 11.77
CA GLY A 317 7.73 0.08 12.45
C GLY A 317 8.18 1.34 11.68
N ASP A 318 8.91 1.19 10.57
CA ASP A 318 9.32 2.32 9.73
C ASP A 318 8.25 2.68 8.68
N TYR A 319 7.21 1.85 8.57
CA TYR A 319 6.12 1.99 7.60
C TYR A 319 4.87 2.57 8.23
N GLY A 320 4.08 3.27 7.40
CA GLY A 320 2.75 3.72 7.77
C GLY A 320 1.92 4.13 6.56
N LEU A 321 0.62 4.30 6.76
CA LEU A 321 -0.30 4.82 5.76
C LEU A 321 -0.49 6.31 6.05
N PHE A 322 -0.26 7.16 5.05
CA PHE A 322 -0.25 8.60 5.22
C PHE A 322 -1.08 9.31 4.14
N ARG A 323 -1.46 10.55 4.45
CA ARG A 323 -1.92 11.56 3.49
C ARG A 323 -1.05 12.79 3.61
N LEU A 324 -1.06 13.66 2.60
CA LEU A 324 -0.49 14.99 2.75
C LEU A 324 -1.20 15.74 3.89
N ALA A 325 -0.45 16.37 4.78
CA ALA A 325 -1.00 17.23 5.83
C ALA A 325 -1.51 18.56 5.24
N ASN A 326 -0.89 19.00 4.13
CA ASN A 326 -1.26 20.21 3.40
C ASN A 326 -1.91 19.88 2.05
N SER A 327 -2.89 20.67 1.62
CA SER A 327 -3.71 20.39 0.44
C SER A 327 -3.05 20.70 -0.90
N GLY A 328 -1.75 21.03 -0.92
CA GLY A 328 -1.09 21.51 -2.14
C GLY A 328 0.38 21.15 -2.20
N PHE A 329 0.86 21.00 -3.43
CA PHE A 329 2.27 20.91 -3.74
C PHE A 329 2.89 22.32 -3.72
N THR A 330 3.93 22.52 -2.90
CA THR A 330 4.65 23.81 -2.83
C THR A 330 6.13 23.58 -3.03
N SER A 331 6.70 24.29 -4.00
CA SER A 331 8.13 24.31 -4.31
C SER A 331 8.63 25.74 -4.43
N THR A 332 9.80 26.04 -3.86
CA THR A 332 10.43 27.36 -3.92
C THR A 332 11.69 27.30 -4.77
N GLN A 333 11.79 28.14 -5.81
CA GLN A 333 13.00 28.23 -6.60
C GLN A 333 14.07 29.03 -5.83
N VAL A 334 15.21 28.41 -5.54
CA VAL A 334 16.31 29.03 -4.77
C VAL A 334 17.50 29.41 -5.66
N ALA A 335 17.64 28.78 -6.82
CA ALA A 335 18.55 29.20 -7.89
C ALA A 335 18.00 28.78 -9.27
N HIS A 336 18.67 29.18 -10.35
CA HIS A 336 18.28 28.75 -11.69
C HIS A 336 18.26 27.22 -11.78
N ARG A 337 17.06 26.66 -12.04
CA ARG A 337 16.79 25.20 -12.10
C ARG A 337 17.01 24.43 -10.79
N VAL A 338 16.96 25.12 -9.65
CA VAL A 338 17.17 24.53 -8.34
C VAL A 338 16.01 24.90 -7.41
N TRP A 339 15.41 23.89 -6.78
CA TRP A 339 14.17 24.00 -6.04
C TRP A 339 14.25 23.34 -4.66
N ASP A 340 13.53 23.93 -3.72
CA ASP A 340 13.27 23.36 -2.40
C ASP A 340 11.80 22.95 -2.30
N VAL A 341 11.52 21.75 -1.80
CA VAL A 341 10.18 21.15 -1.68
C VAL A 341 9.96 20.67 -0.25
N ALA A 342 8.84 21.09 0.35
CA ALA A 342 8.39 20.59 1.64
C ALA A 342 7.44 19.40 1.47
N LEU A 343 7.57 18.41 2.35
CA LEU A 343 6.66 17.27 2.46
C LEU A 343 6.18 17.15 3.90
N ASP A 344 4.92 17.49 4.11
CA ASP A 344 4.24 17.29 5.38
C ASP A 344 3.21 16.18 5.21
N ILE A 345 3.32 15.14 6.02
CA ILE A 345 2.45 13.96 5.97
C ILE A 345 1.90 13.62 7.34
N THR A 346 0.66 13.17 7.35
CA THR A 346 -0.10 12.77 8.55
C THR A 346 -0.62 11.36 8.38
N GLU A 347 -0.40 10.54 9.40
CA GLU A 347 -0.89 9.17 9.45
C GLU A 347 -2.41 9.12 9.35
N THR A 348 -2.90 8.16 8.58
CA THR A 348 -4.32 7.95 8.29
C THR A 348 -4.68 6.48 8.39
N TRP A 349 -5.97 6.19 8.52
CA TRP A 349 -6.51 4.86 8.74
C TRP A 349 -7.95 4.73 8.27
#